data_AF-A0A5C6LZQ5-F1
#
_entry.id   AF-A0A5C6LZQ5-F1
#
_cell.length_a   1.000
_cell.length_b   1.000
_cell.length_c   1.000
_cell.angle_alpha   90.00
_cell.angle_beta   90.00
_cell.angle_gamma   90.00
#
_symmetry.space_group_name_H-M   'P 1'
#
loop_
_entity.id
_entity.type
_entity.pdbx_description
1 polymer ?
#
loop_
_entity_poly.entity_id
_entity_poly.type
_entity_poly.pdbx_seq_one_letter_code
_entity_poly.pdbx_strand_id
1 'polypeptide(L)'
;MTEKVTIIGSGPAGWTAAIYAARAELKPLVYEGAETEENRLKGTLPLGQLSLTTEVENFPGFPAGDMTAYLDSSIAEQKRRYMAPHHKQGVSGPELMELMRQQAVNFRSEERG
;
A
#
# COMPACT_ATOMS: atom_id res chain seq x y z
N MET A 1 -6.03 23.95 8.72
CA MET A 1 -5.11 24.15 7.58
C MET A 1 -5.79 23.56 6.34
N THR A 2 -5.51 24.11 5.16
CA THR A 2 -6.13 23.68 3.90
C THR A 2 -5.12 22.86 3.10
N GLU A 3 -5.53 21.69 2.63
CA GLU A 3 -4.68 20.81 1.83
C GLU A 3 -4.81 21.14 0.34
N LYS A 4 -3.70 21.00 -0.41
CA LYS A 4 -3.74 21.15 -1.88
C LYS A 4 -4.41 19.97 -2.57
N VAL A 5 -4.20 18.78 -2.01
CA VAL A 5 -4.72 17.50 -2.51
C VAL A 5 -5.07 16.64 -1.31
N THR A 6 -6.32 16.19 -1.27
CA THR A 6 -6.80 15.18 -0.31
C THR A 6 -7.21 13.93 -1.07
N ILE A 7 -6.70 12.77 -0.65
CA ILE A 7 -6.99 11.48 -1.23
C ILE A 7 -7.72 10.64 -0.18
N ILE A 8 -8.86 10.08 -0.56
CA ILE A 8 -9.65 9.19 0.30
C ILE A 8 -9.67 7.82 -0.37
N GLY A 9 -9.01 6.86 0.26
CA GLY A 9 -8.86 5.50 -0.24
C GLY A 9 -7.42 5.05 -0.30
N SER A 10 -7.20 3.80 0.09
CA SER A 10 -5.89 3.13 0.21
C SER A 10 -5.71 1.97 -0.76
N GLY A 11 -6.54 1.89 -1.81
CA GLY A 11 -6.33 0.92 -2.89
C GLY A 11 -5.25 1.38 -3.89
N PRO A 12 -5.05 0.62 -4.98
CA PRO A 12 -4.04 0.92 -6.00
C PRO A 12 -4.20 2.33 -6.61
N ALA A 13 -5.44 2.74 -6.85
CA ALA A 13 -5.74 4.07 -7.40
C ALA A 13 -5.34 5.19 -6.43
N GLY A 14 -5.66 5.04 -5.14
CA GLY A 14 -5.32 6.01 -4.10
C GLY A 14 -3.82 6.16 -3.94
N TRP A 15 -3.09 5.04 -3.84
CA TRP A 15 -1.63 5.08 -3.72
C TRP A 15 -0.94 5.61 -4.97
N THR A 16 -1.43 5.26 -6.17
CA THR A 16 -0.89 5.82 -7.42
C THR A 16 -1.08 7.34 -7.45
N ALA A 17 -2.27 7.84 -7.09
CA ALA A 17 -2.53 9.27 -7.00
C ALA A 17 -1.61 9.94 -5.98
N ALA A 18 -1.41 9.32 -4.81
CA ALA A 18 -0.55 9.83 -3.75
C ALA A 18 0.92 9.92 -4.20
N ILE A 19 1.45 8.89 -4.86
CA ILE A 19 2.81 8.88 -5.42
C ILE A 19 3.00 10.07 -6.35
N TYR A 20 2.09 10.27 -7.31
CA TYR A 20 2.25 11.34 -8.30
C TYR A 20 2.04 12.73 -7.70
N ALA A 21 1.08 12.90 -6.79
CA ALA A 21 0.87 14.16 -6.09
C ALA A 21 2.06 14.52 -5.18
N ALA A 22 2.64 13.54 -4.48
CA ALA A 22 3.82 13.73 -3.63
C ALA A 22 5.04 14.09 -4.48
N ARG A 23 5.26 13.40 -5.61
CA ARG A 23 6.32 13.73 -6.60
C ARG A 23 6.19 15.14 -7.18
N ALA A 24 4.97 15.66 -7.27
CA ALA A 24 4.69 17.03 -7.71
C ALA A 24 4.80 18.07 -6.57
N GLU A 25 5.35 17.69 -5.41
CA GLU A 25 5.50 18.54 -4.21
C GLU A 25 4.18 19.14 -3.70
N LEU A 26 3.05 18.46 -3.96
CA LEU A 26 1.74 18.91 -3.52
C LEU A 26 1.43 18.55 -2.06
N LYS A 27 2.27 17.72 -1.43
CA LYS A 27 2.14 17.23 -0.05
C LYS A 27 0.72 16.67 0.19
N PRO A 28 0.31 15.61 -0.53
CA PRO A 28 -1.05 15.09 -0.42
C PRO A 28 -1.32 14.55 0.98
N LEU A 29 -2.51 14.82 1.50
CA LEU A 29 -3.07 14.15 2.66
C LEU A 29 -3.83 12.91 2.21
N VAL A 30 -3.47 11.74 2.74
CA VAL A 30 -4.13 10.47 2.40
C VAL A 30 -4.88 9.93 3.61
N TYR A 31 -6.17 9.64 3.41
CA TYR A 31 -7.00 8.92 4.36
C TYR A 31 -7.14 7.47 3.90
N GLU A 32 -6.51 6.56 4.64
CA GLU A 32 -6.45 5.14 4.27
C GLU A 32 -7.66 4.33 4.72
N GLY A 33 -8.42 4.87 5.66
CA GLY A 33 -9.42 4.13 6.43
C GLY A 33 -8.87 3.71 7.80
N ALA A 34 -9.78 3.35 8.70
CA ALA A 34 -9.42 2.97 10.06
C ALA A 34 -9.47 1.45 10.24
N GLU A 35 -8.53 0.90 10.99
CA GLU A 35 -8.51 -0.51 11.39
C GLU A 35 -9.47 -0.77 12.56
N THR A 36 -10.77 -0.67 12.30
CA THR A 36 -11.81 -0.92 13.31
C THR A 36 -12.51 -2.25 13.07
N GLU A 37 -13.12 -2.80 14.12
CA GLU A 37 -13.98 -3.98 14.03
C GLU A 37 -15.09 -3.80 12.99
N GLU A 38 -15.70 -2.62 13.01
CA GLU A 38 -16.77 -2.25 12.10
C GLU A 38 -16.30 -2.28 10.65
N ASN A 39 -15.13 -1.69 10.36
CA ASN A 39 -14.57 -1.69 9.00
C ASN A 39 -14.13 -3.09 8.57
N ARG A 40 -13.66 -3.93 9.51
CA ARG A 40 -13.40 -5.35 9.23
C ARG A 40 -14.67 -6.10 8.81
N LEU A 41 -15.77 -5.94 9.55
CA LEU A 41 -17.05 -6.57 9.23
C LEU A 41 -17.65 -6.07 7.90
N LYS A 42 -17.39 -4.81 7.55
CA LYS A 42 -17.82 -4.19 6.29
C LYS A 42 -16.90 -4.51 5.10
N GLY A 43 -15.76 -5.17 5.32
CA GLY A 43 -14.77 -5.44 4.27
C GLY A 43 -14.07 -4.18 3.76
N THR A 44 -13.99 -3.12 4.57
CA THR A 44 -13.42 -1.81 4.21
C THR A 44 -12.18 -1.48 5.02
N LEU A 45 -11.37 -2.50 5.36
CA LEU A 45 -10.05 -2.28 5.94
C LEU A 45 -9.14 -1.51 4.96
N PRO A 46 -8.11 -0.82 5.48
CA PRO A 46 -7.10 -0.19 4.64
C PRO A 46 -6.46 -1.15 3.62
N LEU A 47 -5.78 -0.57 2.64
CA LEU A 47 -5.09 -1.23 1.52
C LEU A 47 -6.01 -1.71 0.39
N GLY A 48 -7.33 -1.52 0.51
CA GLY A 48 -8.30 -1.86 -0.53
C GLY A 48 -8.41 -3.36 -0.78
N GLN A 49 -9.15 -3.75 -1.82
CA GLN A 49 -9.52 -5.17 -2.02
C GLN A 49 -8.35 -6.10 -2.30
N LEU A 50 -7.23 -5.60 -2.85
CA LEU A 50 -6.05 -6.43 -3.09
C LEU A 50 -5.43 -6.92 -1.77
N SER A 51 -5.61 -6.23 -0.64
CA SER A 51 -5.10 -6.73 0.64
C SER A 51 -5.76 -8.05 1.10
N LEU A 52 -6.83 -8.46 0.44
CA LEU A 52 -7.56 -9.69 0.73
C LEU A 52 -7.16 -10.85 -0.21
N THR A 53 -6.24 -10.64 -1.16
CA THR A 53 -5.85 -11.66 -2.13
C THR A 53 -4.51 -12.30 -1.76
N THR A 54 -4.35 -13.58 -2.11
CA THR A 54 -3.12 -14.34 -1.85
C THR A 54 -2.05 -14.09 -2.90
N GLU A 55 -2.45 -13.99 -4.17
CA GLU A 55 -1.53 -13.82 -5.30
C GLU A 55 -2.07 -12.80 -6.30
N VAL A 56 -1.15 -12.08 -6.93
CA VAL A 56 -1.43 -11.12 -8.01
C VAL A 56 -0.53 -11.45 -9.21
N GLU A 57 -1.05 -12.22 -10.15
CA GLU A 57 -0.29 -12.70 -11.31
C GLU A 57 -0.29 -11.73 -12.51
N ASN A 58 -1.24 -10.79 -12.52
CA ASN A 58 -1.52 -9.93 -13.67
C ASN A 58 -1.08 -8.48 -13.47
N PHE A 59 -0.34 -8.17 -12.40
CA PHE A 59 0.28 -6.85 -12.23
C PHE A 59 1.70 -6.86 -12.80
N PRO A 60 2.04 -5.98 -13.75
CA PRO A 60 3.35 -5.98 -14.38
C PRO A 60 4.46 -5.59 -13.40
N GLY A 61 5.64 -6.22 -13.54
CA GLY A 61 6.84 -5.88 -12.77
C GLY A 61 7.16 -6.82 -11.61
N PHE A 62 6.28 -7.79 -11.30
CA PHE A 62 6.52 -8.81 -10.28
C PHE A 62 6.53 -10.20 -10.93
N PRO A 63 7.65 -10.62 -11.55
CA PRO A 63 7.75 -11.97 -12.09
C PRO A 63 7.67 -13.01 -10.96
N ALA A 64 7.28 -14.23 -11.31
CA ALA A 64 7.41 -15.35 -10.40
C ALA A 64 8.89 -15.54 -9.99
N GLY A 65 9.15 -15.70 -8.70
CA GLY A 65 10.50 -15.83 -8.15
C GLY A 65 10.57 -15.47 -6.67
N ASP A 66 11.76 -15.62 -6.09
CA ASP A 66 12.01 -15.23 -4.70
C ASP A 66 12.21 -13.72 -4.59
N MET A 67 11.16 -13.01 -4.14
CA MET A 67 11.20 -11.57 -3.93
C MET A 67 11.48 -11.18 -2.47
N THR A 68 11.76 -12.14 -1.59
CA THR A 68 11.85 -11.93 -0.14
C THR A 68 12.81 -10.80 0.22
N ALA A 69 14.04 -10.84 -0.30
CA ALA A 69 15.05 -9.82 0.00
C ALA A 69 14.63 -8.42 -0.49
N TYR A 70 13.99 -8.34 -1.66
CA TYR A 70 13.48 -7.08 -2.19
C TYR A 70 12.38 -6.52 -1.28
N LEU A 71 11.41 -7.34 -0.89
CA LEU A 71 10.31 -6.97 0.00
C LEU A 71 10.80 -6.53 1.38
N ASP A 72 11.76 -7.27 1.95
CA ASP A 72 12.36 -6.95 3.26
C ASP A 72 13.09 -5.60 3.24
N SER A 73 13.72 -5.24 2.12
CA SER A 73 14.40 -3.95 1.96
C SER A 73 13.47 -2.79 1.57
N SER A 74 12.33 -3.10 0.97
CA SER A 74 11.45 -2.10 0.35
C SER A 74 10.23 -1.73 1.18
N ILE A 75 9.81 -2.57 2.13
CA ILE A 75 8.68 -2.34 3.03
C ILE A 75 9.21 -1.99 4.41
N ALA A 76 8.56 -1.04 5.10
CA ALA A 76 8.93 -0.71 6.49
C ALA A 76 8.94 -1.96 7.38
N GLU A 77 10.04 -2.15 8.13
CA GLU A 77 10.25 -3.32 8.98
C GLU A 77 9.07 -3.61 9.92
N GLN A 78 8.51 -2.55 10.52
CA GLN A 78 7.36 -2.60 11.42
C GLN A 78 6.15 -3.29 10.80
N LYS A 79 5.96 -3.15 9.48
CA LYS A 79 4.84 -3.77 8.76
C LYS A 79 5.23 -5.12 8.21
N ARG A 80 6.44 -5.23 7.64
CA ARG A 80 6.95 -6.45 7.04
C ARG A 80 6.92 -7.63 8.02
N ARG A 81 7.20 -7.38 9.31
CA ARG A 81 7.21 -8.40 10.37
C ARG A 81 5.85 -9.07 10.62
N TYR A 82 4.75 -8.38 10.36
CA TYR A 82 3.40 -8.91 10.58
C TYR A 82 2.78 -9.52 9.31
N MET A 83 3.48 -9.46 8.17
CA MET A 83 3.03 -10.06 6.93
C MET A 83 3.30 -11.56 6.92
N ALA A 84 2.47 -12.29 6.17
CA ALA A 84 2.69 -13.70 5.90
C ALA A 84 4.07 -13.93 5.23
N PRO A 85 4.68 -15.11 5.42
CA PRO A 85 5.89 -15.48 4.67
C PRO A 85 5.64 -15.41 3.16
N HIS A 86 6.62 -14.88 2.43
CA HIS A 86 6.55 -14.78 0.98
C HIS A 86 6.61 -16.18 0.33
N HIS A 87 5.70 -16.45 -0.60
CA HIS A 87 5.53 -17.79 -1.20
C HIS A 87 6.43 -18.06 -2.43
N LYS A 88 7.20 -17.07 -2.88
CA LYS A 88 8.14 -17.17 -4.03
C LYS A 88 7.49 -17.48 -5.38
N GLN A 89 6.21 -17.13 -5.55
CA GLN A 89 5.42 -17.38 -6.77
C GLN A 89 4.99 -16.08 -7.48
N GLY A 90 5.53 -14.94 -7.08
CA GLY A 90 5.06 -13.61 -7.50
C GLY A 90 4.80 -12.75 -6.28
N VAL A 91 4.08 -11.64 -6.43
CA VAL A 91 3.73 -10.76 -5.29
C VAL A 91 2.33 -11.10 -4.77
N SER A 92 2.17 -11.11 -3.45
CA SER A 92 0.83 -11.18 -2.84
C SER A 92 0.14 -9.81 -2.88
N GLY A 93 -1.18 -9.82 -2.73
CA GLY A 93 -1.96 -8.59 -2.67
C GLY A 93 -1.55 -7.63 -1.54
N PRO A 94 -1.37 -8.10 -0.29
CA PRO A 94 -0.82 -7.29 0.81
C PRO A 94 0.56 -6.70 0.52
N GLU A 95 1.48 -7.51 -0.01
CA GLU A 95 2.83 -7.05 -0.36
C GLU A 95 2.78 -5.94 -1.43
N LEU A 96 1.95 -6.11 -2.46
CA LEU A 96 1.80 -5.12 -3.53
C LEU A 96 1.24 -3.79 -2.99
N MET A 97 0.21 -3.85 -2.14
CA MET A 97 -0.39 -2.64 -1.56
C MET A 97 0.57 -1.90 -0.64
N GLU A 98 1.35 -2.64 0.15
CA GLU A 98 2.32 -1.99 1.02
C GLU A 98 3.52 -1.41 0.24
N LEU A 99 3.97 -2.06 -0.84
CA LEU A 99 4.97 -1.47 -1.73
C LEU A 99 4.47 -0.14 -2.30
N MET A 100 3.22 -0.08 -2.76
CA MET A 100 2.63 1.16 -3.29
C MET A 100 2.51 2.25 -2.22
N ARG A 101 2.06 1.88 -1.01
CA ARG A 101 2.03 2.78 0.14
C ARG A 101 3.42 3.34 0.47
N GLN A 102 4.41 2.46 0.63
CA GLN A 102 5.77 2.85 0.98
C GLN A 102 6.40 3.76 -0.09
N GLN A 103 6.08 3.57 -1.37
CA GLN A 103 6.49 4.48 -2.43
C GLN A 103 5.90 5.89 -2.25
N ALA A 104 4.62 6.01 -1.85
CA ALA A 104 4.02 7.31 -1.56
C ALA A 104 4.72 8.01 -0.38
N VAL A 105 5.00 7.27 0.69
CA VAL A 105 5.74 7.76 1.88
C VAL A 105 7.14 8.25 1.50
N ASN A 106 7.85 7.52 0.63
CA ASN A 106 9.19 7.90 0.19
C ASN A 106 9.22 9.27 -0.52
N PHE A 107 8.14 9.66 -1.21
CA PHE A 107 7.99 10.98 -1.83
C PHE A 107 7.39 12.05 -0.91
N ARG A 108 7.23 11.75 0.40
CA ARG A 108 6.74 12.64 1.48
C ARG A 108 5.25 13.00 1.40
N SER A 109 4.37 12.01 1.28
CA SER A 109 2.96 12.18 1.67
C SER A 109 2.81 12.25 3.20
N GLU A 110 1.93 13.10 3.73
CA GLU A 110 1.51 13.04 5.13
C GLU A 110 0.37 12.01 5.26
N GLU A 111 0.62 10.89 5.92
CA GLU A 111 -0.40 9.89 6.25
C GLU A 111 -1.08 10.25 7.58
N ARG A 112 -2.42 10.22 7.62
CA ARG A 112 -3.18 10.33 8.87
C ARG A 112 -4.14 9.13 8.98
N GLY A 113 -4.01 8.41 10.09
CA GLY A 113 -4.87 7.29 10.47
C GLY A 113 -6.27 7.73 10.86
#